data_AF-A0A640VZY8-F1
#
_entry.id   AF-A0A640VZY8-F1
#
_cell.length_a   1.000
_cell.length_b   1.000
_cell.length_c   1.000
_cell.angle_alpha   90.00
_cell.angle_beta   90.00
_cell.angle_gamma   90.00
#
_symmetry.space_group_name_H-M   'P 1'
#
loop_
_entity.id
_entity.type
_entity.pdbx_description
1 polymer ?
#
loop_
_entity_poly.entity_id
_entity_poly.type
_entity_poly.pdbx_seq_one_letter_code
_entity_poly.pdbx_strand_id
1 'polypeptide(L)'
;MIRRPQTEVGKVWSPGSDTPKNPGSWEGEQRNMWTPAQVQTLWLHGGKLHQSRQYSRFLSPQIKAPVEGVATPVNSLQDVHQRVSM
;
A
#
# COMPACT_ATOMS: atom_id res chain seq x y z
N MET A 1 -23.11 -10.47 10.24
CA MET A 1 -22.05 -10.97 9.33
C MET A 1 -20.83 -10.07 9.49
N ILE A 2 -19.82 -10.48 10.26
CA ILE A 2 -18.63 -9.65 10.52
C ILE A 2 -17.66 -9.86 9.35
N ARG A 3 -17.47 -8.84 8.50
CA ARG A 3 -16.45 -8.90 7.44
C ARG A 3 -15.07 -8.86 8.10
N ARG A 4 -14.12 -9.66 7.59
CA ARG A 4 -12.75 -9.66 8.12
C ARG A 4 -11.95 -8.52 7.47
N PRO A 5 -11.41 -7.57 8.25
CA PRO A 5 -10.74 -6.38 7.72
C PRO A 5 -9.52 -6.70 6.86
N GLN A 6 -8.89 -7.85 7.09
CA GLN A 6 -7.72 -8.28 6.33
C GLN A 6 -8.01 -8.60 4.85
N THR A 7 -9.23 -9.03 4.53
CA THR A 7 -9.66 -9.29 3.15
C THR A 7 -9.94 -7.99 2.39
N GLU A 8 -10.28 -6.92 3.11
CA GLU A 8 -10.65 -5.63 2.52
C GLU A 8 -9.44 -4.73 2.28
N VAL A 9 -8.46 -4.74 3.19
CA VAL A 9 -7.26 -3.89 3.09
C VAL A 9 -6.27 -4.39 2.02
N GLY A 10 -6.25 -5.70 1.75
CA GLY A 10 -5.31 -6.30 0.79
C GLY A 10 -3.90 -6.49 1.34
N LYS A 11 -2.92 -6.74 0.45
CA LYS A 11 -1.52 -6.96 0.83
C LYS A 11 -0.77 -5.63 0.97
N VAL A 12 -0.28 -5.36 2.17
CA VAL A 12 0.32 -4.07 2.53
C VAL A 12 1.81 -4.15 2.83
N TRP A 13 2.33 -5.38 2.90
CA TRP A 13 3.74 -5.65 3.19
C TRP A 13 4.21 -6.87 2.43
N SER A 14 5.40 -6.79 1.87
CA SER A 14 6.16 -7.94 1.39
C SER A 14 7.64 -7.65 1.62
N PRO A 15 8.44 -8.61 2.11
CA PRO A 15 9.86 -8.35 2.34
C PRO A 15 10.68 -8.21 1.04
N GLY A 16 10.11 -8.55 -0.12
CA GLY A 16 10.61 -8.17 -1.44
C GLY A 16 11.96 -8.79 -1.78
N SER A 17 12.19 -10.05 -1.41
CA SER A 17 13.49 -10.72 -1.58
C SER A 17 13.58 -11.65 -2.79
N ASP A 18 12.54 -11.70 -3.64
CA ASP A 18 12.43 -12.62 -4.79
C ASP A 18 12.79 -14.09 -4.46
N THR A 19 12.42 -14.56 -3.27
CA THR A 19 12.59 -15.98 -2.91
C THR A 19 11.25 -16.71 -2.95
N PRO A 20 11.23 -18.06 -3.08
CA PRO A 20 9.98 -18.83 -3.19
C PRO A 20 8.99 -18.63 -2.02
N LYS A 21 9.46 -18.22 -0.84
CA LYS A 21 8.62 -17.93 0.34
C LYS A 21 8.39 -16.43 0.55
N ASN A 22 8.90 -15.60 -0.36
CA ASN A 22 9.02 -14.16 -0.21
C ASN A 22 9.06 -13.54 -1.62
N PRO A 23 7.91 -13.56 -2.33
CA PRO A 23 7.84 -12.97 -3.65
C PRO A 23 8.30 -11.51 -3.61
N GLY A 24 8.93 -11.06 -4.70
CA GLY A 24 9.46 -9.72 -4.85
C GLY A 24 8.44 -8.62 -4.58
N SER A 25 8.96 -7.39 -4.59
CA SER A 25 8.17 -6.17 -4.51
C SER A 25 7.00 -6.23 -5.49
N TRP A 26 5.77 -6.18 -4.97
CA TRP A 26 4.57 -6.38 -5.77
C TRP A 26 4.38 -5.31 -6.86
N GLU A 27 4.98 -4.12 -6.70
CA GLU A 27 4.97 -3.03 -7.70
C GLU A 27 6.27 -2.20 -7.64
N GLY A 28 7.44 -2.85 -7.66
CA GLY A 28 8.74 -2.15 -7.74
C GLY A 28 9.18 -1.40 -6.48
N GLU A 29 8.31 -1.19 -5.50
CA GLU A 29 8.65 -0.68 -4.18
C GLU A 29 8.74 -1.82 -3.16
N GLN A 30 9.78 -1.83 -2.32
CA GLN A 30 9.98 -2.87 -1.31
C GLN A 30 8.83 -3.00 -0.30
N ARG A 31 7.88 -2.06 -0.25
CA ARG A 31 6.80 -2.03 0.74
C ARG A 31 5.60 -1.31 0.16
N ASN A 32 4.52 -2.04 -0.04
CA ASN A 32 3.24 -1.49 -0.47
C ASN A 32 2.49 -0.71 0.64
N MET A 33 3.23 0.00 1.49
CA MET A 33 2.65 0.80 2.57
C MET A 33 2.43 2.25 2.13
N TRP A 34 3.14 2.72 1.10
CA TRP A 34 3.11 4.11 0.66
C TRP A 34 2.24 4.36 -0.57
N THR A 35 1.36 3.41 -0.87
CA THR A 35 0.43 3.42 -2.00
C THR A 35 -1.01 3.39 -1.49
N PRO A 36 -2.01 3.74 -2.32
CA PRO A 36 -3.41 3.66 -1.93
C PRO A 36 -3.82 2.24 -1.53
N ALA A 37 -4.50 2.10 -0.39
CA ALA A 37 -5.10 0.83 -0.01
C ALA A 37 -6.36 0.54 -0.84
N GLN A 38 -6.77 -0.74 -0.87
CA GLN A 38 -8.03 -1.17 -1.50
C GLN A 38 -9.28 -0.56 -0.85
N VAL A 39 -9.16 -0.15 0.41
CA VAL A 39 -10.19 0.58 1.13
C VAL A 39 -10.09 2.06 0.74
N GLN A 40 -11.20 2.61 0.24
CA GLN A 40 -11.27 4.01 -0.17
C GLN A 40 -10.83 4.94 0.96
N THR A 41 -10.03 5.95 0.65
CA THR A 41 -9.46 6.94 1.60
C THR A 41 -8.53 6.39 2.68
N LEU A 42 -8.22 5.09 2.69
CA LEU A 42 -7.28 4.51 3.65
C LEU A 42 -5.85 4.53 3.09
N TRP A 43 -4.92 4.98 3.93
CA TRP A 43 -3.48 4.89 3.69
C TRP A 43 -2.82 4.27 4.90
N LEU A 44 -1.70 3.59 4.68
CA LEU A 44 -0.92 2.98 5.74
C LEU A 44 0.41 3.70 5.90
N HIS A 45 0.91 3.72 7.13
CA HIS A 45 2.21 4.29 7.45
C HIS A 45 2.87 3.37 8.44
N GLY A 46 3.93 2.69 8.02
CA GLY A 46 4.56 1.68 8.86
C GLY A 46 6.06 1.58 8.62
N GLY A 47 6.76 0.96 9.57
CA GLY A 47 8.19 0.75 9.54
C GLY A 47 8.90 1.25 10.80
N LYS A 48 10.23 1.20 10.78
CA LYS A 48 11.06 1.73 11.87
C LYS A 48 11.00 3.26 11.87
N LEU A 49 11.28 3.89 13.01
CA LEU A 49 11.25 5.35 13.17
C LEU A 49 11.97 6.12 12.05
N HIS A 50 13.15 5.64 11.64
CA HIS A 50 13.91 6.25 10.54
C HIS A 50 13.16 6.19 9.20
N GLN A 51 12.58 5.04 8.86
CA GLN A 51 11.80 4.86 7.64
C GLN A 51 10.56 5.74 7.70
N SER A 52 9.84 5.76 8.83
CA SER A 52 8.67 6.62 8.97
C SER A 52 9.02 8.09 8.75
N ARG A 53 10.14 8.57 9.30
CA ARG A 53 10.62 9.95 9.08
C ARG A 53 10.95 10.23 7.61
N GLN A 54 11.60 9.30 6.91
CA GLN A 54 11.96 9.47 5.51
C GLN A 54 10.70 9.46 4.61
N TYR A 55 9.83 8.47 4.81
CA TYR A 55 8.68 8.25 3.94
C TYR A 55 7.50 9.20 4.19
N SER A 56 7.37 9.82 5.38
CA SER A 56 6.41 10.91 5.62
C SER A 56 6.49 12.03 4.58
N ARG A 57 7.70 12.35 4.11
CA ARG A 57 7.93 13.42 3.12
C ARG A 57 7.36 13.08 1.74
N PHE A 58 7.28 11.79 1.41
CA PHE A 58 6.73 11.31 0.15
C PHE A 58 5.25 11.00 0.26
N LEU A 59 4.80 10.47 1.40
CA LEU A 59 3.40 10.11 1.61
C LEU A 59 2.49 11.35 1.70
N SER A 60 2.93 12.41 2.40
CA SER A 60 2.07 13.58 2.62
C SER A 60 1.65 14.29 1.32
N PRO A 61 2.56 14.54 0.35
CA PRO A 61 2.18 15.06 -0.96
C PRO A 61 1.25 14.13 -1.75
N GLN A 62 1.45 12.81 -1.67
CA GLN A 62 0.60 11.84 -2.37
C GLN A 62 -0.84 11.87 -1.86
N ILE A 63 -1.05 12.01 -0.55
CA ILE A 63 -2.38 12.15 0.05
C ILE A 63 -3.03 13.49 -0.34
N LYS A 64 -2.24 14.56 -0.43
CA LYS A 64 -2.74 15.91 -0.73
C LYS A 64 -3.04 16.12 -2.21
N ALA A 65 -2.30 15.50 -3.11
CA ALA A 65 -2.39 15.74 -4.54
C ALA A 65 -3.80 15.54 -5.13
N PRO A 66 -4.57 14.48 -4.82
CA PRO A 66 -5.95 14.34 -5.27
C PRO A 66 -6.88 15.47 -4.81
N VAL A 67 -6.64 16.01 -3.60
CA VAL A 67 -7.42 17.12 -3.04
C VAL A 67 -7.15 18.42 -3.82
N GLU A 68 -5.93 18.59 -4.32
CA GLU A 68 -5.52 19.75 -5.13
C GLU A 68 -5.72 19.52 -6.64
N GLY A 69 -6.28 18.38 -7.06
CA GLY A 69 -6.43 18.03 -8.47
C GLY A 69 -5.10 17.76 -9.21
N VAL A 70 -4.02 17.49 -8.47
CA VAL A 70 -2.70 17.19 -9.03
C VAL A 70 -2.59 15.70 -9.34
N ALA A 71 -2.25 15.37 -10.59
CA ALA A 71 -2.01 13.99 -11.01
C ALA A 71 -0.73 13.44 -10.36
N THR A 72 -0.80 12.23 -9.82
CA THR A 72 0.35 11.51 -9.26
C THR A 72 0.56 10.17 -9.97
N PRO A 73 1.80 9.69 -10.06
CA PRO A 73 2.11 8.40 -10.68
C PRO A 73 1.66 7.18 -9.84
N VAL A 74 1.19 7.38 -8.60
CA VAL A 74 0.94 6.32 -7.61
C VAL A 74 -0.57 6.13 -7.32
N ASN A 75 -1.45 6.60 -8.21
CA ASN A 75 -2.90 6.51 -7.99
C ASN A 75 -3.54 5.19 -8.44
N SER A 76 -2.77 4.27 -9.01
CA SER A 76 -3.30 2.98 -9.44
C SER A 76 -3.55 2.09 -8.23
N LEU A 77 -4.79 1.62 -8.08
CA LEU A 77 -5.10 0.56 -7.13
C LEU A 77 -4.47 -0.75 -7.62
N GLN A 78 -3.92 -1.52 -6.68
CA GLN A 78 -3.40 -2.84 -7.00
C GLN A 78 -4.48 -3.80 -7.48
N ASP A 79 -4.10 -4.74 -8.33
CA ASP A 79 -4.96 -5.88 -8.65
C ASP A 79 -5.16 -6.76 -7.40
N VAL A 80 -6.43 -7.01 -7.07
CA VAL A 80 -6.83 -7.86 -5.93
C VAL A 80 -6.60 -9.32 -6.28
N HIS A 81 -5.43 -9.84 -5.95
CA HIS A 81 -5.04 -11.22 -6.25
C HIS A 81 -5.65 -12.27 -5.30
N GLN A 82 -6.35 -11.85 -4.24
CA GLN A 82 -6.95 -12.76 -3.26
C GLN A 82 -8.36 -12.31 -2.88
N ARG A 83 -9.35 -12.56 -3.75
CA ARG A 83 -10.73 -12.74 -3.27
C ARG A 83 -10.78 -14.11 -2.61
N VAL A 84 -10.88 -14.16 -1.29
CA VAL A 84 -11.29 -15.40 -0.62
C VAL A 84 -12.75 -15.60 -1.02
N SER A 85 -13.03 -16.48 -1.99
CA SER A 85 -14.37 -17.01 -2.18
C SER A 85 -14.80 -17.64 -0.86
N MET A 86 -15.95 -17.20 -0.35
CA MET A 86 -16.74 -17.96 0.60
C MET A 86 -17.33 -19.18 -0.10
#